data_AF-A0A349Q307-F1
#
_entry.id   AF-A0A349Q307-F1
#
_cell.length_a   1.000
_cell.length_b   1.000
_cell.length_c   1.000
_cell.angle_alpha   90.00
_cell.angle_beta   90.00
_cell.angle_gamma   90.00
#
_symmetry.space_group_name_H-M   'P 1'
#
loop_
_entity.id
_entity.type
_entity.pdbx_description
1 polymer ?
#
loop_
_entity_poly.entity_id
_entity_poly.type
_entity_poly.pdbx_seq_one_letter_code
_entity_poly.pdbx_strand_id
1 'polypeptide(L)'
;MSNIQDQFTELFLEFIDSYPYSGDGLRHIAAYDQQRQQGCRNFQAIIAAANAREDVTDSILLQLLPYTDSPANRERGAWIHIAPALATDVRNKYEASKWTKSEQWLDIAQAILNFVCCCNDDPNTLIDACNNFSNSPYSKGFQSGIISPILNALRPDNFILINKKSRIVINYFAQTSYTQQLIDYPYINDTGIKLIKNLAPEMRQPGRPALRDDDLFDMFSHWLVAVKKYDFTSIYTSLLNEIMTDIKLDIEEENLQLEYTLDQCSEETGIDQTELLRWVNSINRKGQIILQGPPGTGKTFIAKKLAEHFTRGRDGFSEIIQFHPSYSYEDFIQG
;
A
#
# COMPACT_ATOMS: atom_id res chain seq x y z
N MET A 1 -3.31 16.14 19.57
CA MET A 1 -4.24 16.21 18.41
C MET A 1 -4.10 17.49 17.60
N SER A 2 -3.76 18.67 18.17
CA SER A 2 -3.64 19.92 17.38
C SER A 2 -2.55 19.88 16.30
N ASN A 3 -1.37 19.31 16.59
CA ASN A 3 -0.22 19.33 15.67
C ASN A 3 -0.47 18.63 14.30
N ILE A 4 -1.19 17.50 14.26
CA ILE A 4 -1.41 16.74 13.02
C ILE A 4 -2.44 17.41 12.09
N GLN A 5 -3.47 18.01 12.66
CA GLN A 5 -4.49 18.71 11.87
C GLN A 5 -3.94 20.02 11.30
N ASP A 6 -3.17 20.76 12.10
CA ASP A 6 -2.47 21.97 11.64
C ASP A 6 -1.51 21.64 10.49
N GLN A 7 -0.74 20.56 10.62
CA GLN A 7 0.15 20.09 9.57
C GLN A 7 -0.60 19.65 8.30
N PHE A 8 -1.74 18.96 8.43
CA PHE A 8 -2.57 18.65 7.27
C PHE A 8 -2.98 19.94 6.56
N THR A 9 -3.48 20.94 7.30
CA THR A 9 -3.93 22.21 6.75
C THR A 9 -2.81 22.91 5.98
N GLU A 10 -1.60 22.99 6.53
CA GLU A 10 -0.44 23.57 5.85
C GLU A 10 -0.11 22.84 4.55
N LEU A 11 0.02 21.51 4.60
CA LEU A 11 0.32 20.70 3.42
C LEU A 11 -0.80 20.78 2.37
N PHE A 12 -2.05 20.84 2.82
CA PHE A 12 -3.21 20.90 1.96
C PHE A 12 -3.33 22.26 1.26
N LEU A 13 -2.98 23.36 1.92
CA LEU A 13 -2.92 24.68 1.28
C LEU A 13 -1.86 24.70 0.17
N GLU A 14 -0.66 24.19 0.43
CA GLU A 14 0.40 24.10 -0.60
C GLU A 14 -0.01 23.20 -1.78
N PHE A 15 -0.72 22.11 -1.50
CA PHE A 15 -1.31 21.27 -2.54
C PHE A 15 -2.27 22.06 -3.43
N ILE A 16 -3.22 22.78 -2.84
CA ILE A 16 -4.23 23.52 -3.59
C ILE A 16 -3.60 24.59 -4.49
N ASP A 17 -2.56 25.27 -3.99
CA ASP A 17 -1.88 26.34 -4.74
C ASP A 17 -1.02 25.81 -5.88
N SER A 18 -0.54 24.56 -5.80
CA SER A 18 0.48 24.04 -6.72
C SER A 18 0.00 23.00 -7.74
N TYR A 19 -1.06 22.23 -7.46
CA TYR A 19 -1.33 21.01 -8.21
C TYR A 19 -2.69 20.88 -8.91
N PRO A 20 -3.86 21.09 -8.27
CA PRO A 20 -5.16 20.82 -8.88
C PRO A 20 -5.39 21.45 -10.25
N TYR A 21 -4.90 22.68 -10.43
CA TYR A 21 -5.08 23.47 -11.65
C TYR A 21 -3.90 23.36 -12.62
N SER A 22 -2.93 22.49 -12.33
CA SER A 22 -1.89 22.11 -13.29
C SER A 22 -2.46 21.21 -14.40
N GLY A 23 -1.70 21.00 -15.48
CA GLY A 23 -2.11 20.08 -16.54
C GLY A 23 -2.34 18.63 -16.07
N ASP A 24 -1.56 18.16 -15.09
CA ASP A 24 -1.77 16.84 -14.47
C ASP A 24 -2.97 16.83 -13.52
N GLY A 25 -3.14 17.87 -12.71
CA GLY A 25 -4.28 18.00 -11.80
C GLY A 25 -5.62 18.03 -12.54
N LEU A 26 -5.71 18.77 -13.65
CA LEU A 26 -6.91 18.80 -14.49
C LEU A 26 -7.22 17.43 -15.11
N ARG A 27 -6.19 16.65 -15.48
CA ARG A 27 -6.36 15.27 -15.95
C ARG A 27 -6.91 14.37 -14.85
N HIS A 28 -6.41 14.50 -13.62
CA HIS A 28 -6.94 13.78 -12.46
C HIS A 28 -8.42 14.12 -12.22
N ILE A 29 -8.75 15.41 -12.14
CA ILE A 29 -10.13 15.88 -11.92
C ILE A 29 -11.10 15.30 -12.97
N ALA A 30 -10.73 15.35 -14.25
CA ALA A 30 -11.56 14.82 -15.32
C ALA A 30 -11.73 13.28 -15.28
N ALA A 31 -10.77 12.57 -14.69
CA ALA A 31 -10.73 11.11 -14.70
C ALA A 31 -11.68 10.47 -13.67
N TYR A 32 -11.81 11.03 -12.46
CA TYR A 32 -12.51 10.37 -11.34
C TYR A 32 -13.95 9.94 -11.68
N ASP A 33 -14.81 10.88 -12.09
CA ASP A 33 -16.21 10.57 -12.40
C ASP A 33 -16.35 9.69 -13.66
N GLN A 34 -15.59 10.00 -14.71
CA GLN A 34 -15.64 9.24 -15.96
C GLN A 34 -15.25 7.77 -15.76
N GLN A 35 -14.17 7.52 -15.02
CA GLN A 35 -13.66 6.17 -14.78
C GLN A 35 -14.54 5.40 -13.81
N ARG A 36 -15.11 6.06 -12.79
CA ARG A 36 -16.15 5.49 -11.91
C ARG A 36 -17.36 5.02 -12.73
N GLN A 37 -17.90 5.87 -13.60
CA GLN A 37 -19.01 5.49 -14.47
C GLN A 37 -18.65 4.35 -15.43
N GLN A 38 -17.41 4.31 -15.93
CA GLN A 38 -16.95 3.20 -16.76
C GLN A 38 -16.91 1.89 -15.97
N GLY A 39 -16.39 1.90 -14.74
CA GLY A 39 -16.41 0.74 -13.85
C GLY A 39 -17.82 0.20 -13.60
N CYS A 40 -18.79 1.09 -13.37
CA CYS A 40 -20.20 0.70 -13.24
C CYS A 40 -20.75 0.03 -14.50
N ARG A 41 -20.48 0.60 -15.69
CA ARG A 41 -20.92 0.02 -16.97
C ARG A 41 -20.28 -1.35 -17.22
N ASN A 42 -18.98 -1.48 -16.95
CA ASN A 42 -18.25 -2.73 -17.09
C ASN A 42 -18.85 -3.83 -16.20
N PHE A 43 -19.06 -3.52 -14.91
CA PHE A 43 -19.66 -4.46 -13.97
C PHE A 43 -21.06 -4.89 -14.39
N GLN A 44 -21.93 -3.95 -14.80
CA GLN A 44 -23.28 -4.27 -15.27
C GLN A 44 -23.26 -5.19 -16.50
N ALA A 45 -22.37 -4.93 -17.47
CA ALA A 45 -22.21 -5.77 -18.65
C ALA A 45 -21.73 -7.18 -18.29
N ILE A 46 -20.76 -7.29 -17.38
CA ILE A 46 -20.23 -8.58 -16.90
C ILE A 46 -21.32 -9.39 -16.20
N ILE A 47 -22.11 -8.76 -15.33
CA ILE A 47 -23.20 -9.45 -14.63
C ILE A 47 -24.28 -9.92 -15.61
N ALA A 48 -24.64 -9.10 -16.59
CA ALA A 48 -25.60 -9.49 -17.62
C ALA A 48 -25.11 -10.70 -18.43
N ALA A 49 -23.85 -10.68 -18.88
CA ALA A 49 -23.23 -11.78 -19.62
C ALA A 49 -23.10 -13.06 -18.77
N ALA A 50 -22.67 -12.94 -17.51
CA ALA A 50 -22.58 -14.06 -16.58
C ALA A 50 -23.95 -14.70 -16.31
N ASN A 51 -25.01 -13.89 -16.16
CA ASN A 51 -26.39 -14.38 -16.03
C ASN A 51 -26.89 -15.07 -17.30
N ALA A 52 -26.39 -14.67 -18.47
CA ALA A 52 -26.62 -15.35 -19.74
C ALA A 52 -25.75 -16.62 -19.93
N ARG A 53 -24.93 -16.98 -18.93
CA ARG A 53 -23.99 -18.11 -18.93
C ARG A 53 -22.88 -17.98 -19.99
N GLU A 54 -22.52 -16.75 -20.34
CA GLU A 54 -21.36 -16.46 -21.18
C GLU A 54 -20.07 -16.55 -20.36
N ASP A 55 -18.96 -16.88 -21.02
CA ASP A 55 -17.63 -16.79 -20.39
C ASP A 55 -17.22 -15.32 -20.26
N VAL A 56 -17.12 -14.87 -19.02
CA VAL A 56 -16.78 -13.48 -18.67
C VAL A 56 -15.36 -13.34 -18.12
N THR A 57 -14.52 -14.38 -18.23
CA THR A 57 -13.17 -14.40 -17.64
C THR A 57 -12.32 -13.24 -18.12
N ASP A 58 -12.26 -13.00 -19.44
CA ASP A 58 -11.51 -11.89 -20.02
C ASP A 58 -12.07 -10.54 -19.58
N SER A 59 -13.41 -10.39 -19.61
CA SER A 59 -14.08 -9.16 -19.19
C SER A 59 -13.79 -8.84 -17.72
N ILE A 60 -13.82 -9.82 -16.82
CA ILE A 60 -13.49 -9.62 -15.40
C ILE A 60 -12.05 -9.10 -15.26
N LEU A 61 -11.09 -9.79 -15.86
CA LEU A 61 -9.67 -9.46 -15.69
C LEU A 61 -9.30 -8.12 -16.33
N LEU A 62 -9.89 -7.78 -17.48
CA LEU A 62 -9.59 -6.54 -18.21
C LEU A 62 -10.42 -5.35 -17.73
N GLN A 63 -11.68 -5.56 -17.34
CA GLN A 63 -12.65 -4.48 -17.16
C GLN A 63 -13.05 -4.23 -15.71
N LEU A 64 -12.71 -5.10 -14.75
CA LEU A 64 -12.87 -4.84 -13.31
C LEU A 64 -11.56 -4.43 -12.62
N LEU A 65 -10.40 -4.63 -13.26
CA LEU A 65 -9.11 -4.33 -12.66
C LEU A 65 -8.54 -3.00 -13.20
N PRO A 66 -7.82 -2.21 -12.38
CA PRO A 66 -7.37 -0.86 -12.74
C PRO A 66 -6.04 -0.88 -13.50
N TYR A 67 -6.07 -0.59 -14.81
CA TYR A 67 -4.89 -0.59 -15.67
C TYR A 67 -4.32 0.80 -15.94
N THR A 68 -3.01 0.86 -16.12
CA THR A 68 -2.30 2.06 -16.57
C THR A 68 -2.73 2.44 -17.97
N ASP A 69 -2.82 3.74 -18.25
CA ASP A 69 -3.10 4.22 -19.59
C ASP A 69 -1.94 3.92 -20.56
N SER A 70 -2.14 3.00 -21.49
CA SER A 70 -1.20 2.69 -22.57
C SER A 70 -1.94 2.24 -23.83
N PRO A 71 -1.35 2.40 -25.04
CA PRO A 71 -1.97 1.92 -26.28
C PRO A 71 -2.35 0.44 -26.21
N ALA A 72 -1.48 -0.42 -25.67
CA ALA A 72 -1.72 -1.85 -25.54
C ALA A 72 -2.85 -2.19 -24.54
N ASN A 73 -3.04 -1.39 -23.48
CA ASN A 73 -4.15 -1.60 -22.54
C ASN A 73 -5.48 -1.14 -23.15
N ARG A 74 -5.47 -0.02 -23.89
CA ARG A 74 -6.65 0.47 -24.61
C ARG A 74 -7.11 -0.50 -25.70
N GLU A 75 -6.18 -1.04 -26.48
CA GLU A 75 -6.47 -2.00 -27.56
C GLU A 75 -7.13 -3.28 -27.02
N ARG A 76 -6.71 -3.74 -25.84
CA ARG A 76 -7.32 -4.89 -25.15
C ARG A 76 -8.65 -4.57 -24.46
N GLY A 77 -9.12 -3.32 -24.52
CA GLY A 77 -10.34 -2.90 -23.83
C GLY A 77 -10.21 -2.91 -22.31
N ALA A 78 -9.00 -2.74 -21.78
CA ALA A 78 -8.77 -2.70 -20.35
C ALA A 78 -9.34 -1.43 -19.70
N TRP A 79 -9.82 -1.54 -18.47
CA TRP A 79 -10.31 -0.41 -17.70
C TRP A 79 -9.15 0.48 -17.25
N ILE A 80 -8.96 1.58 -17.98
CA ILE A 80 -7.95 2.58 -17.66
C ILE A 80 -8.38 3.36 -16.42
N HIS A 81 -7.47 3.45 -15.44
CA HIS A 81 -7.75 4.05 -14.15
C HIS A 81 -6.66 5.05 -13.73
N ILE A 82 -7.05 6.11 -13.00
CA ILE A 82 -6.18 7.19 -12.53
C ILE A 82 -5.22 6.72 -11.42
N ALA A 83 -5.66 5.74 -10.65
CA ALA A 83 -4.84 4.99 -9.70
C ALA A 83 -4.68 3.54 -10.20
N PRO A 84 -3.81 3.29 -11.21
CA PRO A 84 -3.64 1.96 -11.77
C PRO A 84 -2.82 1.05 -10.84
N ALA A 85 -3.13 -0.23 -10.85
CA ALA A 85 -2.35 -1.27 -10.18
C ALA A 85 -1.67 -2.24 -11.16
N LEU A 86 -2.09 -2.23 -12.43
CA LEU A 86 -1.61 -3.14 -13.45
C LEU A 86 -1.06 -2.37 -14.65
N ALA A 87 0.24 -2.54 -14.92
CA ALA A 87 0.89 -1.90 -16.07
C ALA A 87 0.62 -2.66 -17.38
N THR A 88 0.55 -3.99 -17.30
CA THR A 88 0.37 -4.94 -18.41
C THR A 88 -0.65 -6.00 -18.01
N ASP A 89 -0.99 -6.92 -18.92
CA ASP A 89 -1.85 -8.07 -18.61
C ASP A 89 -1.48 -8.72 -17.28
N VAL A 90 -2.49 -8.92 -16.44
CA VAL A 90 -2.31 -9.55 -15.13
C VAL A 90 -1.78 -10.98 -15.32
N ARG A 91 -2.22 -11.65 -16.40
CA ARG A 91 -1.80 -13.02 -16.74
C ARG A 91 -0.30 -13.14 -16.91
N ASN A 92 0.25 -12.27 -17.76
CA ASN A 92 1.66 -12.27 -18.10
C ASN A 92 2.56 -12.22 -16.86
N LYS A 93 2.26 -11.29 -15.93
CA LYS A 93 3.09 -11.12 -14.74
C LYS A 93 2.90 -12.25 -13.73
N TYR A 94 1.66 -12.71 -13.53
CA TYR A 94 1.34 -13.66 -12.46
C TYR A 94 1.80 -15.07 -12.84
N GLU A 95 1.65 -15.46 -14.11
CA GLU A 95 2.20 -16.72 -14.63
C GLU A 95 3.72 -16.71 -14.64
N ALA A 96 4.36 -15.62 -15.12
CA ALA A 96 5.82 -15.51 -15.11
C ALA A 96 6.41 -15.56 -13.70
N SER A 97 5.67 -15.04 -12.71
CA SER A 97 6.05 -15.09 -11.29
C SER A 97 5.72 -16.42 -10.62
N LYS A 98 5.14 -17.40 -11.34
CA LYS A 98 4.65 -18.69 -10.82
C LYS A 98 3.66 -18.53 -9.66
N TRP A 99 2.91 -17.44 -9.65
CA TRP A 99 1.85 -17.22 -8.65
C TRP A 99 0.56 -17.93 -9.02
N THR A 100 0.38 -18.20 -10.32
CA THR A 100 -0.77 -18.91 -10.86
C THR A 100 -0.40 -19.64 -12.15
N LYS A 101 -1.28 -20.52 -12.62
CA LYS A 101 -1.21 -21.25 -13.88
C LYS A 101 -2.37 -20.85 -14.78
N SER A 102 -2.20 -21.00 -16.10
CA SER A 102 -3.23 -20.65 -17.10
C SER A 102 -4.60 -21.26 -16.82
N GLU A 103 -4.62 -22.50 -16.33
CA GLU A 103 -5.82 -23.27 -15.97
C GLU A 103 -6.64 -22.64 -14.83
N GLN A 104 -6.02 -21.80 -14.00
CA GLN A 104 -6.63 -21.24 -12.79
C GLN A 104 -7.32 -19.89 -13.02
N TRP A 105 -7.19 -19.28 -14.21
CA TRP A 105 -7.74 -17.94 -14.46
C TRP A 105 -9.26 -17.89 -14.39
N LEU A 106 -9.94 -18.97 -14.74
CA LEU A 106 -11.40 -19.07 -14.59
C LEU A 106 -11.79 -18.95 -13.11
N ASP A 107 -11.13 -19.71 -12.23
CA ASP A 107 -11.41 -19.68 -10.79
C ASP A 107 -11.04 -18.33 -10.17
N ILE A 108 -9.91 -17.74 -10.58
CA ILE A 108 -9.47 -16.42 -10.14
C ILE A 108 -10.51 -15.35 -10.53
N ALA A 109 -10.94 -15.35 -11.79
CA ALA A 109 -11.94 -14.41 -12.26
C ALA A 109 -13.25 -14.57 -11.50
N GLN A 110 -13.70 -15.80 -11.27
CA GLN A 110 -14.91 -16.06 -10.48
C GLN A 110 -14.76 -15.60 -9.03
N ALA A 111 -13.60 -15.82 -8.41
CA ALA A 111 -13.32 -15.35 -7.05
C ALA A 111 -13.36 -13.81 -6.95
N ILE A 112 -12.81 -13.11 -7.96
CA ILE A 112 -12.86 -11.64 -8.06
C ILE A 112 -14.30 -11.18 -8.22
N LEU A 113 -15.07 -11.78 -9.15
CA LEU A 113 -16.46 -11.39 -9.38
C LEU A 113 -17.30 -11.61 -8.12
N ASN A 114 -17.16 -12.76 -7.46
CA ASN A 114 -17.86 -13.05 -6.21
C ASN A 114 -17.51 -12.05 -5.10
N PHE A 115 -16.22 -11.71 -4.97
CA PHE A 115 -15.77 -10.69 -4.01
C PHE A 115 -16.50 -9.36 -4.26
N VAL A 116 -16.49 -8.90 -5.51
CA VAL A 116 -17.07 -7.61 -5.91
C VAL A 116 -18.59 -7.63 -5.71
N CYS A 117 -19.27 -8.71 -6.11
CA CYS A 117 -20.71 -8.87 -5.91
C CYS A 117 -21.09 -8.81 -4.43
N CYS A 118 -20.44 -9.61 -3.57
CA CYS A 118 -20.73 -9.61 -2.13
C CYS A 118 -20.63 -8.21 -1.53
N CYS A 119 -19.53 -7.51 -1.78
CA CYS A 119 -19.30 -6.17 -1.25
C CYS A 119 -20.23 -5.11 -1.87
N ASN A 120 -20.60 -5.28 -3.14
CA ASN A 120 -21.55 -4.40 -3.80
C ASN A 120 -22.98 -4.60 -3.28
N ASP A 121 -23.38 -5.83 -2.98
CA ASP A 121 -24.72 -6.15 -2.50
C ASP A 121 -24.90 -5.71 -1.04
N ASP A 122 -23.92 -6.02 -0.19
CA ASP A 122 -23.86 -5.57 1.21
C ASP A 122 -22.43 -5.10 1.58
N PRO A 123 -22.20 -3.78 1.73
CA PRO A 123 -20.88 -3.26 2.07
C PRO A 123 -20.31 -3.77 3.41
N ASN A 124 -21.15 -4.29 4.31
CA ASN A 124 -20.70 -4.84 5.59
C ASN A 124 -19.96 -6.17 5.44
N THR A 125 -20.06 -6.84 4.29
CA THR A 125 -19.36 -8.12 4.04
C THR A 125 -17.89 -7.93 3.66
N LEU A 126 -17.36 -6.70 3.62
CA LEU A 126 -16.00 -6.44 3.16
C LEU A 126 -14.94 -7.23 3.96
N ILE A 127 -15.11 -7.35 5.29
CA ILE A 127 -14.21 -8.10 6.15
C ILE A 127 -14.20 -9.59 5.76
N ASP A 128 -15.37 -10.20 5.63
CA ASP A 128 -15.50 -11.61 5.26
C ASP A 128 -15.01 -11.87 3.84
N ALA A 129 -15.28 -10.98 2.89
CA ALA A 129 -14.80 -11.07 1.52
C ALA A 129 -13.26 -11.04 1.47
N CYS A 130 -12.63 -10.10 2.20
CA CYS A 130 -11.18 -10.03 2.35
C CYS A 130 -10.58 -11.30 2.95
N ASN A 131 -11.14 -11.79 4.06
CA ASN A 131 -10.68 -13.02 4.70
C ASN A 131 -10.79 -14.24 3.78
N ASN A 132 -11.95 -14.43 3.16
CA ASN A 132 -12.21 -15.55 2.26
C ASN A 132 -11.28 -15.53 1.04
N PHE A 133 -11.10 -14.35 0.42
CA PHE A 133 -10.23 -14.23 -0.74
C PHE A 133 -8.76 -14.43 -0.36
N SER A 134 -8.31 -13.85 0.76
CA SER A 134 -6.92 -14.00 1.23
C SER A 134 -6.56 -15.45 1.58
N ASN A 135 -7.51 -16.23 2.11
CA ASN A 135 -7.34 -17.65 2.40
C ASN A 135 -7.48 -18.57 1.17
N SER A 136 -7.90 -18.03 0.03
CA SER A 136 -7.99 -18.80 -1.22
C SER A 136 -6.60 -19.06 -1.83
N PRO A 137 -6.44 -20.14 -2.62
CA PRO A 137 -5.19 -20.41 -3.35
C PRO A 137 -4.87 -19.36 -4.43
N TYR A 138 -5.79 -18.43 -4.67
CA TYR A 138 -5.78 -17.43 -5.74
C TYR A 138 -5.38 -16.03 -5.24
N SER A 139 -5.11 -15.87 -3.94
CA SER A 139 -4.94 -14.56 -3.30
C SER A 139 -3.66 -13.83 -3.69
N LYS A 140 -2.64 -14.55 -4.14
CA LYS A 140 -1.29 -14.01 -4.30
C LYS A 140 -1.25 -12.93 -5.39
N GLY A 141 -0.80 -11.75 -4.99
CA GLY A 141 -0.67 -10.58 -5.87
C GLY A 141 -1.88 -9.65 -5.86
N PHE A 142 -3.06 -10.12 -5.46
CA PHE A 142 -4.26 -9.31 -5.34
C PHE A 142 -4.27 -8.55 -4.01
N GLN A 143 -4.09 -7.24 -4.12
CA GLN A 143 -3.94 -6.32 -3.00
C GLN A 143 -5.07 -5.28 -2.99
N SER A 144 -5.18 -4.49 -1.93
CA SER A 144 -6.22 -3.44 -1.81
C SER A 144 -6.21 -2.45 -2.98
N GLY A 145 -5.02 -2.16 -3.55
CA GLY A 145 -4.85 -1.34 -4.74
C GLY A 145 -5.49 -1.87 -6.03
N ILE A 146 -5.69 -3.19 -6.13
CA ILE A 146 -6.31 -3.82 -7.30
C ILE A 146 -7.83 -3.84 -7.15
N ILE A 147 -8.34 -4.02 -5.93
CA ILE A 147 -9.77 -4.25 -5.66
C ILE A 147 -10.51 -2.95 -5.35
N SER A 148 -9.89 -2.02 -4.60
CA SER A 148 -10.60 -0.81 -4.16
C SER A 148 -11.18 0.05 -5.28
N PRO A 149 -10.58 0.16 -6.49
CA PRO A 149 -11.17 0.98 -7.55
C PRO A 149 -12.56 0.52 -7.99
N ILE A 150 -12.77 -0.78 -8.21
CA ILE A 150 -14.09 -1.26 -8.65
C ILE A 150 -15.14 -1.13 -7.54
N LEU A 151 -14.76 -1.34 -6.28
CA LEU A 151 -15.67 -1.12 -5.16
C LEU A 151 -16.02 0.36 -4.99
N ASN A 152 -15.04 1.27 -5.08
CA ASN A 152 -15.29 2.72 -5.08
C ASN A 152 -16.17 3.10 -6.26
N ALA A 153 -16.00 2.47 -7.43
CA ALA A 153 -16.82 2.78 -8.58
C ALA A 153 -18.31 2.46 -8.30
N LEU A 154 -18.58 1.29 -7.74
CA LEU A 154 -19.93 0.78 -7.50
C LEU A 154 -20.60 1.40 -6.26
N ARG A 155 -19.83 1.64 -5.19
CA ARG A 155 -20.32 2.14 -3.90
C ARG A 155 -19.36 3.20 -3.34
N PRO A 156 -19.25 4.38 -3.98
CA PRO A 156 -18.29 5.43 -3.59
C PRO A 156 -18.53 6.01 -2.20
N ASP A 157 -19.73 5.85 -1.65
CA ASP A 157 -20.06 6.30 -0.28
C ASP A 157 -19.63 5.29 0.79
N ASN A 158 -19.27 4.06 0.40
CA ASN A 158 -18.85 2.99 1.31
C ASN A 158 -17.37 2.63 1.15
N PHE A 159 -16.82 2.78 -0.04
CA PHE A 159 -15.44 2.38 -0.35
C PHE A 159 -14.67 3.53 -0.96
N ILE A 160 -13.54 3.89 -0.36
CA ILE A 160 -12.62 4.90 -0.87
C ILE A 160 -11.52 4.26 -1.72
N LEU A 161 -10.85 5.05 -2.57
CA LEU A 161 -9.70 4.59 -3.34
C LEU A 161 -8.49 4.35 -2.44
N ILE A 162 -8.10 3.08 -2.30
CA ILE A 162 -6.92 2.67 -1.53
C ILE A 162 -5.83 2.24 -2.49
N ASN A 163 -4.82 3.07 -2.65
CA ASN A 163 -3.59 2.76 -3.39
C ASN A 163 -2.37 2.94 -2.48
N LYS A 164 -1.17 2.68 -3.01
CA LYS A 164 0.07 2.83 -2.24
C LYS A 164 0.21 4.21 -1.58
N LYS A 165 -0.19 5.28 -2.29
CA LYS A 165 0.00 6.65 -1.83
C LYS A 165 -1.05 7.01 -0.77
N SER A 166 -2.33 6.78 -1.05
CA SER A 166 -3.38 7.05 -0.07
C SER A 166 -3.21 6.23 1.21
N ARG A 167 -2.76 4.97 1.12
CA ARG A 167 -2.42 4.17 2.32
C ARG A 167 -1.29 4.79 3.16
N ILE A 168 -0.21 5.29 2.54
CA ILE A 168 0.89 5.95 3.27
C ILE A 168 0.36 7.18 4.00
N VAL A 169 -0.45 8.00 3.32
CA VAL A 169 -1.01 9.23 3.87
C VAL A 169 -2.02 8.94 4.99
N ILE A 170 -2.89 7.94 4.83
CA ILE A 170 -3.80 7.47 5.88
C ILE A 170 -2.99 7.02 7.10
N ASN A 171 -1.99 6.15 6.91
CA ASN A 171 -1.14 5.66 8.00
C ASN A 171 -0.47 6.80 8.77
N TYR A 172 0.01 7.80 8.05
CA TYR A 172 0.66 8.95 8.66
C TYR A 172 -0.29 9.81 9.49
N PHE A 173 -1.40 10.26 8.89
CA PHE A 173 -2.33 11.16 9.59
C PHE A 173 -3.19 10.47 10.64
N ALA A 174 -3.45 9.17 10.48
CA ALA A 174 -4.20 8.35 11.44
C ALA A 174 -3.31 7.62 12.47
N GLN A 175 -1.98 7.72 12.34
CA GLN A 175 -1.01 7.03 13.20
C GLN A 175 -1.21 5.51 13.22
N THR A 176 -1.37 4.92 12.03
CA THR A 176 -1.55 3.47 11.82
C THR A 176 -0.44 2.88 10.96
N SER A 177 -0.34 1.55 10.89
CA SER A 177 0.72 0.82 10.18
C SER A 177 0.21 -0.19 9.16
N TYR A 178 -0.96 0.06 8.55
CA TYR A 178 -1.59 -0.88 7.63
C TYR A 178 -0.73 -1.20 6.40
N THR A 179 -0.79 -2.45 5.96
CA THR A 179 -0.08 -2.95 4.78
C THR A 179 -0.97 -2.92 3.54
N GLN A 180 -0.42 -3.31 2.39
CA GLN A 180 -1.18 -3.41 1.13
C GLN A 180 -2.02 -4.69 1.01
N GLN A 181 -1.94 -5.58 2.00
CA GLN A 181 -2.65 -6.86 1.97
C GLN A 181 -4.16 -6.66 2.03
N LEU A 182 -4.92 -7.54 1.39
CA LEU A 182 -6.38 -7.45 1.38
C LEU A 182 -6.97 -7.57 2.79
N ILE A 183 -6.36 -8.34 3.69
CA ILE A 183 -6.77 -8.44 5.10
C ILE A 183 -6.81 -7.08 5.82
N ASP A 184 -5.97 -6.12 5.41
CA ASP A 184 -5.94 -4.78 6.01
C ASP A 184 -6.94 -3.83 5.36
N TYR A 185 -7.47 -4.17 4.17
CA TYR A 185 -8.33 -3.28 3.39
C TYR A 185 -9.56 -2.76 4.16
N PRO A 186 -10.33 -3.59 4.89
CA PRO A 186 -11.49 -3.09 5.63
C PRO A 186 -11.11 -2.00 6.65
N TYR A 187 -9.99 -2.19 7.34
CA TYR A 187 -9.51 -1.27 8.38
C TYR A 187 -8.93 0.01 7.76
N ILE A 188 -8.18 -0.10 6.65
CA ILE A 188 -7.70 1.09 5.92
C ILE A 188 -8.89 1.92 5.42
N ASN A 189 -9.91 1.26 4.87
CA ASN A 189 -11.09 1.92 4.32
C ASN A 189 -11.86 2.67 5.41
N ASP A 190 -12.15 2.03 6.54
CA ASP A 190 -12.84 2.64 7.67
C ASP A 190 -12.03 3.80 8.29
N THR A 191 -10.74 3.59 8.54
CA THR A 191 -9.84 4.63 9.06
C THR A 191 -9.74 5.82 8.10
N GLY A 192 -9.61 5.55 6.80
CA GLY A 192 -9.57 6.59 5.78
C GLY A 192 -10.87 7.39 5.69
N ILE A 193 -12.04 6.74 5.73
CA ILE A 193 -13.34 7.43 5.75
C ILE A 193 -13.46 8.36 6.96
N LYS A 194 -13.09 7.87 8.15
CA LYS A 194 -13.11 8.67 9.39
C LYS A 194 -12.15 9.86 9.29
N LEU A 195 -10.94 9.63 8.78
CA LEU A 195 -9.95 10.67 8.57
C LEU A 195 -10.46 11.75 7.60
N ILE A 196 -10.91 11.35 6.41
CA ILE A 196 -11.45 12.26 5.37
C ILE A 196 -12.62 13.07 5.92
N LYS A 197 -13.53 12.44 6.68
CA LYS A 197 -14.65 13.14 7.33
C LYS A 197 -14.18 14.19 8.33
N ASN A 198 -13.13 13.91 9.11
CA ASN A 198 -12.56 14.86 10.06
C ASN A 198 -11.86 16.04 9.35
N LEU A 199 -11.26 15.79 8.18
CA LEU A 199 -10.55 16.79 7.37
C LEU A 199 -11.46 17.56 6.41
N ALA A 200 -12.71 17.13 6.22
CA ALA A 200 -13.67 17.72 5.30
C ALA A 200 -13.87 19.25 5.47
N PRO A 201 -13.87 19.84 6.70
CA PRO A 201 -13.98 21.29 6.86
C PRO A 201 -12.87 22.06 6.14
N GLU A 202 -11.63 21.54 6.12
CA GLU A 202 -10.50 22.16 5.43
C GLU A 202 -10.56 21.96 3.91
N MET A 203 -11.01 20.77 3.50
CA MET A 203 -11.10 20.38 2.09
C MET A 203 -12.25 21.06 1.33
N ARG A 204 -13.28 21.54 2.05
CA ARG A 204 -14.47 22.19 1.47
C ARG A 204 -14.45 23.71 1.53
N GLN A 205 -13.31 24.31 1.86
CA GLN A 205 -13.16 25.78 1.84
C GLN A 205 -13.36 26.36 0.42
N PRO A 206 -13.65 27.67 0.28
CA PRO A 206 -13.73 28.32 -1.02
C PRO A 206 -12.42 28.18 -1.83
N GLY A 207 -12.54 28.04 -3.16
CA GLY A 207 -11.38 27.92 -4.07
C GLY A 207 -10.84 26.50 -4.25
N ARG A 208 -11.46 25.51 -3.61
CA ARG A 208 -11.13 24.09 -3.75
C ARG A 208 -11.78 23.48 -5.00
N PRO A 209 -11.16 22.46 -5.64
CA PRO A 209 -11.77 21.75 -6.75
C PRO A 209 -13.14 21.17 -6.35
N ALA A 210 -14.10 21.22 -7.27
CA ALA A 210 -15.42 20.61 -7.09
C ALA A 210 -15.33 19.08 -7.27
N LEU A 211 -14.72 18.42 -6.29
CA LEU A 211 -14.57 16.96 -6.21
C LEU A 211 -15.27 16.43 -4.95
N ARG A 212 -15.51 15.12 -4.91
CA ARG A 212 -15.82 14.46 -3.65
C ARG A 212 -14.63 14.54 -2.72
N ASP A 213 -14.86 14.54 -1.41
CA ASP A 213 -13.79 14.63 -0.43
C ASP A 213 -12.77 13.49 -0.57
N ASP A 214 -13.23 12.27 -0.91
CA ASP A 214 -12.36 11.11 -1.11
C ASP A 214 -11.52 11.20 -2.40
N ASP A 215 -12.10 11.71 -3.49
CA ASP A 215 -11.38 11.97 -4.73
C ASP A 215 -10.31 13.08 -4.53
N LEU A 216 -10.67 14.13 -3.80
CA LEU A 216 -9.74 15.22 -3.47
C LEU A 216 -8.61 14.76 -2.53
N PHE A 217 -8.92 13.89 -1.57
CA PHE A 217 -7.94 13.28 -0.68
C PHE A 217 -7.00 12.31 -1.40
N ASP A 218 -7.50 11.51 -2.36
CA ASP A 218 -6.65 10.69 -3.22
C ASP A 218 -5.70 11.57 -4.06
N MET A 219 -6.21 12.66 -4.65
CA MET A 219 -5.39 13.59 -5.42
C MET A 219 -4.33 14.28 -4.54
N PHE A 220 -4.68 14.69 -3.33
CA PHE A 220 -3.73 15.19 -2.33
C PHE A 220 -2.67 14.14 -2.00
N SER A 221 -3.09 12.89 -1.79
CA SER A 221 -2.18 11.78 -1.49
C SER A 221 -1.21 11.52 -2.64
N HIS A 222 -1.68 11.62 -3.88
CA HIS A 222 -0.84 11.55 -5.07
C HIS A 222 0.23 12.65 -5.04
N TRP A 223 -0.19 13.91 -4.87
CA TRP A 223 0.70 15.04 -4.83
C TRP A 223 1.73 14.90 -3.71
N LEU A 224 1.30 14.61 -2.48
CA LEU A 224 2.17 14.57 -1.31
C LEU A 224 3.29 13.52 -1.48
N VAL A 225 2.95 12.35 -2.01
CA VAL A 225 3.90 11.23 -2.14
C VAL A 225 4.72 11.30 -3.43
N ALA A 226 4.11 11.57 -4.58
CA ALA A 226 4.80 11.46 -5.88
C ALA A 226 5.35 12.78 -6.41
N VAL A 227 4.67 13.90 -6.13
CA VAL A 227 5.03 15.21 -6.66
C VAL A 227 5.92 15.94 -5.66
N LYS A 228 5.41 16.17 -4.44
CA LYS A 228 6.14 16.80 -3.34
C LYS A 228 7.24 15.90 -2.78
N LYS A 229 7.07 14.57 -2.84
CA LYS A 229 7.99 13.58 -2.25
C LYS A 229 8.24 13.87 -0.78
N TYR A 230 7.15 14.10 -0.06
CA TYR A 230 7.18 14.44 1.35
C TYR A 230 7.91 13.37 2.19
N ASP A 231 8.71 13.84 3.14
CA ASP A 231 9.43 12.98 4.06
C ASP A 231 8.57 12.68 5.29
N PHE A 232 7.96 11.51 5.29
CA PHE A 232 7.10 11.03 6.38
C PHE A 232 7.88 10.67 7.65
N THR A 233 9.22 10.73 7.65
CA THR A 233 10.05 10.41 8.82
C THR A 233 10.20 11.57 9.81
N SER A 234 9.94 12.81 9.38
CA SER A 234 10.29 14.00 10.19
C SER A 234 9.47 14.18 11.46
N ILE A 235 8.26 13.62 11.54
CA ILE A 235 7.44 13.69 12.77
C ILE A 235 8.07 12.87 13.87
N TYR A 236 8.55 11.66 13.58
CA TYR A 236 9.15 10.81 14.61
C TYR A 236 10.37 11.49 15.23
N THR A 237 11.20 12.18 14.44
CA THR A 237 12.34 12.94 14.96
C THR A 237 11.90 14.13 15.82
N SER A 238 10.84 14.84 15.43
CA SER A 238 10.30 15.98 16.21
C SER A 238 9.64 15.54 17.51
N LEU A 239 8.82 14.50 17.46
CA LEU A 239 8.13 13.93 18.62
C LEU A 239 9.13 13.28 19.58
N LEU A 240 10.13 12.55 19.07
CA LEU A 240 11.20 11.98 19.91
C LEU A 240 12.03 13.10 20.56
N ASN A 241 12.34 14.19 19.86
CA ASN A 241 13.03 15.32 20.47
C ASN A 241 12.20 15.97 21.59
N GLU A 242 10.89 16.17 21.41
CA GLU A 242 10.01 16.68 22.47
C GLU A 242 9.89 15.70 23.64
N ILE A 243 9.67 14.41 23.35
CA ILE A 243 9.52 13.33 24.35
C ILE A 243 10.81 13.09 25.14
N MET A 244 11.98 13.12 24.48
CA MET A 244 13.28 12.97 25.14
C MET A 244 13.63 14.16 26.05
N THR A 245 12.94 15.30 25.88
CA THR A 245 13.08 16.44 26.79
C THR A 245 12.26 16.21 28.08
N ASP A 246 11.17 15.46 28.01
CA ASP A 246 10.20 15.26 29.11
C ASP A 246 10.33 13.92 29.86
N ILE A 247 10.87 12.86 29.24
CA ILE A 247 10.99 11.53 29.87
C ILE A 247 12.40 11.35 30.46
N LYS A 248 12.64 12.00 31.59
CA LYS A 248 13.45 11.41 32.67
C LYS A 248 12.49 11.04 33.79
N LEU A 249 12.01 9.79 33.82
CA LEU A 249 11.66 9.01 35.02
C LEU A 249 10.93 7.71 34.64
N ASP A 250 11.57 6.60 34.99
CA ASP A 250 11.16 5.21 35.28
C ASP A 250 9.73 4.73 34.93
N ILE A 251 9.63 3.55 34.29
CA ILE A 251 8.75 2.42 34.68
C ILE A 251 9.19 1.12 33.96
N GLU A 252 9.10 0.01 34.70
CA GLU A 252 9.49 -1.37 34.39
C GLU A 252 8.52 -2.10 33.44
N GLU A 253 9.04 -3.05 32.65
CA GLU A 253 8.36 -3.79 31.56
C GLU A 253 7.75 -5.14 32.01
N GLU A 254 6.51 -5.42 31.56
CA GLU A 254 6.03 -6.80 31.38
C GLU A 254 5.35 -6.99 30.00
N ASN A 255 5.99 -7.81 29.17
CA ASN A 255 5.52 -8.62 28.02
C ASN A 255 4.39 -8.07 27.11
N LEU A 256 4.82 -7.33 26.08
CA LEU A 256 4.27 -7.40 24.72
C LEU A 256 5.39 -7.92 23.80
N GLN A 257 5.09 -8.73 22.78
CA GLN A 257 6.08 -9.07 21.73
C GLN A 257 6.37 -7.82 20.89
N LEU A 258 7.18 -6.93 21.46
CA LEU A 258 7.56 -5.63 20.91
C LEU A 258 8.43 -5.84 19.66
N GLU A 259 8.12 -5.09 18.61
CA GLU A 259 8.98 -4.95 17.43
C GLU A 259 10.41 -4.57 17.87
N TYR A 260 11.43 -5.18 17.28
CA TYR A 260 12.82 -4.79 17.56
C TYR A 260 13.13 -3.46 16.87
N THR A 261 13.25 -2.38 17.63
CA THR A 261 13.38 -1.03 17.06
C THR A 261 14.83 -0.71 16.66
N LEU A 262 15.01 0.35 15.85
CA LEU A 262 16.36 0.84 15.57
C LEU A 262 17.01 1.50 16.79
N ASP A 263 16.23 1.98 17.76
CA ASP A 263 16.74 2.50 19.02
C ASP A 263 17.40 1.38 19.84
N GLN A 264 16.71 0.25 20.00
CA GLN A 264 17.28 -0.93 20.65
C GLN A 264 18.54 -1.42 19.92
N CYS A 265 18.52 -1.42 18.59
CA CYS A 265 19.70 -1.74 17.80
C CYS A 265 20.86 -0.76 18.01
N SER A 266 20.58 0.54 18.13
CA SER A 266 21.59 1.57 18.39
C SER A 266 22.24 1.39 19.75
N GLU A 267 21.43 1.19 20.80
CA GLU A 267 21.91 0.99 22.17
C GLU A 267 22.79 -0.26 22.29
N GLU A 268 22.36 -1.37 21.68
CA GLU A 268 23.09 -2.63 21.76
C GLU A 268 24.36 -2.65 20.90
N THR A 269 24.32 -2.06 19.70
CA THR A 269 25.46 -2.09 18.76
C THR A 269 26.45 -0.96 18.98
N GLY A 270 26.06 0.09 19.70
CA GLY A 270 26.83 1.34 19.81
C GLY A 270 26.97 2.10 18.50
N ILE A 271 26.24 1.70 17.45
CA ILE A 271 26.17 2.41 16.18
C ILE A 271 25.10 3.49 16.29
N ASP A 272 25.41 4.67 15.78
CA ASP A 272 24.47 5.77 15.73
C ASP A 272 23.22 5.40 14.93
N GLN A 273 22.04 5.76 15.44
CA GLN A 273 20.77 5.42 14.81
C GLN A 273 20.66 5.95 13.37
N THR A 274 21.28 7.10 13.05
CA THR A 274 21.27 7.65 11.69
C THR A 274 22.09 6.78 10.73
N GLU A 275 23.16 6.15 11.21
CA GLU A 275 23.97 5.22 10.44
C GLU A 275 23.23 3.88 10.23
N LEU A 276 22.59 3.36 11.27
CA LEU A 276 21.72 2.17 11.17
C LEU A 276 20.58 2.40 10.17
N LEU A 277 19.93 3.56 10.22
CA LEU A 277 18.86 3.91 9.30
C LEU A 277 19.36 4.00 7.84
N ARG A 278 20.56 4.53 7.61
CA ARG A 278 21.19 4.53 6.27
C ARG A 278 21.41 3.11 5.75
N TRP A 279 21.79 2.16 6.61
CA TRP A 279 21.95 0.77 6.25
C TRP A 279 20.60 0.12 5.94
N VAL A 280 19.57 0.31 6.78
CA VAL A 280 18.21 -0.18 6.54
C VAL A 280 17.65 0.33 5.21
N ASN A 281 17.79 1.63 4.94
CA ASN A 281 17.37 2.22 3.68
C ASN A 281 18.14 1.65 2.48
N SER A 282 19.43 1.34 2.67
CA SER A 282 20.24 0.69 1.63
C SER A 282 19.78 -0.74 1.36
N ILE A 283 19.44 -1.50 2.40
CA ILE A 283 18.86 -2.85 2.29
C ILE A 283 17.50 -2.78 1.59
N ASN A 284 16.59 -1.90 2.02
CA ASN A 284 15.27 -1.74 1.41
C ASN A 284 15.33 -1.34 -0.07
N ARG A 285 16.32 -0.52 -0.45
CA ARG A 285 16.51 -0.07 -1.83
C ARG A 285 17.22 -1.10 -2.71
N LYS A 286 18.27 -1.76 -2.19
CA LYS A 286 19.18 -2.59 -3.00
C LYS A 286 18.99 -4.10 -2.79
N GLY A 287 18.31 -4.52 -1.73
CA GLY A 287 18.14 -5.91 -1.32
C GLY A 287 19.29 -6.46 -0.45
N GLN A 288 20.45 -5.80 -0.41
CA GLN A 288 21.62 -6.27 0.33
C GLN A 288 22.57 -5.15 0.77
N ILE A 289 23.42 -5.45 1.75
CA ILE A 289 24.58 -4.63 2.15
C ILE A 289 25.80 -5.50 2.43
N ILE A 290 26.99 -4.89 2.37
CA ILE A 290 28.25 -5.51 2.79
C ILE A 290 28.82 -4.64 3.92
N LEU A 291 29.01 -5.22 5.11
CA LEU A 291 29.67 -4.57 6.23
C LEU A 291 31.17 -4.87 6.17
N GLN A 292 32.00 -3.85 5.95
CA GLN A 292 33.46 -4.00 5.85
C GLN A 292 34.15 -3.39 7.08
N GLY A 293 35.14 -4.10 7.62
CA GLY A 293 35.96 -3.60 8.74
C GLY A 293 36.92 -4.64 9.30
N PRO A 294 37.88 -4.25 10.15
CA PRO A 294 38.85 -5.15 10.77
C PRO A 294 38.22 -6.35 11.50
N PRO A 295 38.91 -7.49 11.65
CA PRO A 295 38.40 -8.61 12.45
C PRO A 295 38.14 -8.16 13.90
N GLY A 296 37.06 -8.66 14.51
CA GLY A 296 36.69 -8.31 15.88
C GLY A 296 35.81 -7.05 16.06
N THR A 297 35.47 -6.31 15.01
CA THR A 297 34.64 -5.08 15.11
C THR A 297 33.13 -5.32 15.12
N GLY A 298 32.66 -6.46 15.63
CA GLY A 298 31.23 -6.70 15.83
C GLY A 298 30.35 -6.86 14.57
N LYS A 299 30.91 -6.98 13.35
CA LYS A 299 30.12 -7.09 12.10
C LYS A 299 29.04 -8.17 12.13
N THR A 300 29.37 -9.36 12.64
CA THR A 300 28.42 -10.47 12.76
C THR A 300 27.32 -10.15 13.78
N PHE A 301 27.67 -9.46 14.87
CA PHE A 301 26.72 -9.03 15.88
C PHE A 301 25.75 -7.98 15.31
N ILE A 302 26.27 -6.96 14.63
CA ILE A 302 25.49 -5.93 13.94
C ILE A 302 24.54 -6.55 12.90
N ALA A 303 25.03 -7.49 12.08
CA ALA A 303 24.22 -8.15 11.07
C ALA A 303 23.03 -8.93 11.68
N LYS A 304 23.24 -9.61 12.83
CA LYS A 304 22.16 -10.28 13.58
C LYS A 304 21.11 -9.29 14.06
N LYS A 305 21.53 -8.16 14.63
CA LYS A 305 20.63 -7.14 15.15
C LYS A 305 19.84 -6.42 14.06
N LEU A 306 20.46 -6.17 12.91
CA LEU A 306 19.72 -5.71 11.73
C LEU A 306 18.73 -6.77 11.25
N ALA A 307 19.10 -8.05 11.21
CA ALA A 307 18.17 -9.11 10.84
C ALA A 307 16.98 -9.20 11.80
N GLU A 308 17.22 -9.13 13.12
CA GLU A 308 16.16 -9.03 14.15
C GLU A 308 15.25 -7.83 13.92
N HIS A 309 15.79 -6.67 13.52
CA HIS A 309 14.99 -5.49 13.15
C HIS A 309 14.06 -5.75 11.95
N PHE A 310 14.50 -6.57 10.99
CA PHE A 310 13.68 -6.91 9.83
C PHE A 310 12.64 -7.99 10.12
N THR A 311 12.91 -8.89 11.06
CA THR A 311 12.12 -10.12 11.28
C THR A 311 11.28 -10.12 12.55
N ARG A 312 11.70 -9.48 13.64
CA ARG A 312 11.02 -9.56 14.94
C ARG A 312 9.70 -8.78 14.92
N GLY A 313 8.61 -9.46 15.25
CA GLY A 313 7.24 -8.91 15.13
C GLY A 313 6.62 -9.08 13.74
N ARG A 314 7.29 -9.79 12.82
CA ARG A 314 6.82 -10.09 11.46
C ARG A 314 7.00 -11.59 11.15
N ASP A 315 6.34 -12.09 10.10
CA ASP A 315 6.49 -13.47 9.62
C ASP A 315 7.77 -13.66 8.76
N GLY A 316 8.90 -13.17 9.28
CA GLY A 316 10.21 -13.22 8.63
C GLY A 316 11.17 -14.13 9.39
N PHE A 317 12.04 -14.84 8.66
CA PHE A 317 13.11 -15.65 9.24
C PHE A 317 14.48 -15.14 8.81
N SER A 318 15.50 -15.44 9.60
CA SER A 318 16.89 -15.11 9.30
C SER A 318 17.79 -16.30 9.58
N GLU A 319 18.68 -16.62 8.65
CA GLU A 319 19.67 -17.68 8.79
C GLU A 319 21.08 -17.10 8.60
N ILE A 320 22.06 -17.67 9.29
CA ILE A 320 23.46 -17.24 9.23
C ILE A 320 24.25 -18.30 8.50
N ILE A 321 24.89 -17.90 7.41
CA ILE A 321 25.77 -18.75 6.61
C ILE A 321 27.18 -18.16 6.68
N GLN A 322 28.18 -19.04 6.89
CA GLN A 322 29.59 -18.68 6.86
C GLN A 322 30.26 -19.38 5.68
N PHE A 323 30.75 -18.61 4.71
CA PHE A 323 31.47 -19.17 3.57
C PHE A 323 32.85 -19.70 3.95
N HIS A 324 33.22 -20.84 3.36
CA HIS A 324 34.56 -21.42 3.40
C HIS A 324 35.03 -21.65 1.96
N PRO A 325 36.35 -21.66 1.67
CA PRO A 325 36.86 -21.96 0.32
C PRO A 325 36.39 -23.28 -0.31
N SER A 326 35.84 -24.20 0.49
CA SER A 326 35.30 -25.49 0.05
C SER A 326 33.77 -25.45 -0.21
N TYR A 327 33.12 -24.31 -0.05
CA TYR A 327 31.68 -24.14 -0.27
C TYR A 327 31.40 -24.05 -1.77
N SER A 328 30.61 -24.98 -2.31
CA SER A 328 30.30 -25.01 -3.75
C SER A 328 29.06 -24.17 -4.09
N TYR A 329 28.84 -23.96 -5.40
CA TYR A 329 27.63 -23.29 -5.88
C TYR A 329 26.39 -24.15 -5.62
N GLU A 330 26.56 -25.46 -5.77
CA GLU A 330 25.55 -26.48 -5.53
C GLU A 330 25.08 -26.41 -4.07
N ASP A 331 26.01 -26.41 -3.10
CA ASP A 331 25.69 -26.30 -1.66
C ASP A 331 24.89 -25.03 -1.29
N PHE A 332 24.99 -23.95 -2.09
CA PHE A 332 24.33 -22.67 -1.82
C PHE A 332 23.00 -22.48 -2.57
N ILE A 333 22.86 -23.02 -3.78
CA ILE A 333 21.73 -22.72 -4.68
C ILE A 333 20.81 -23.92 -4.91
N GLN A 334 21.34 -25.14 -4.95
CA GLN A 334 20.59 -26.37 -5.19
C GLN A 334 21.13 -27.49 -4.30
N GLY A 335 20.51 -27.63 -3.12
CA GLY A 335 20.68 -28.81 -2.28
C GLY A 335 20.09 -30.06 -2.91
#